data_AF-A0A349Z6N5-F1
#
_entry.id   AF-A0A349Z6N5-F1
#
_cell.length_a   1.000
_cell.length_b   1.000
_cell.length_c   1.000
_cell.angle_alpha   90.00
_cell.angle_beta   90.00
_cell.angle_gamma   90.00
#
_symmetry.space_group_name_H-M   'P 1'
#
loop_
_entity.id
_entity.type
_entity.pdbx_description
1 polymer ?
#
loop_
_entity_poly.entity_id
_entity_poly.type
_entity_poly.pdbx_seq_one_letter_code
_entity_poly.pdbx_strand_id
1 'polypeptide(L)'
;MKAKTTIVSTQRGAIVLTSVVLLLTMAALVTLYTGQVKSFENQITLNEQNRLLAFNSAEAGLMKALGVLSIEPYWDCAQFTGSLPGQGSFTTTGSWDEILRESATQRLMTLESVGQSPDRLSIVTVTEQALVYPLVANLPDAPLVVASGIAAGGAFEVVANPDGGGAGVPLSVWSDLDVDLLNGSTKTCSQQSFAEGNCSNSPYSQTGIQGPDILDNDVNFPDDLLEYIFNVPASQWTLLRNEADEVLSTCTSLGAATSGFIWVEGHCYITANTLVGNNTNPVILIVSDGDLTINSGSMITGLVVSFRKPTTTSIYDIYMTGGARVIGGVIANHILGHANGYYHSTYHRDVLTRLQQHSSFQRLARVPGSWRDY
;
A
#
# COMPACT_ATOMS: atom_id res chain seq x y z
N MET A 1 7.96 107.62 61.99
CA MET A 1 7.30 107.06 60.80
C MET A 1 8.11 105.87 60.30
N LYS A 2 7.58 104.64 60.40
CA LYS A 2 8.24 103.40 59.95
C LYS A 2 8.10 103.26 58.43
N ALA A 3 9.21 103.17 57.71
CA ALA A 3 9.22 102.80 56.30
C ALA A 3 9.05 101.27 56.19
N LYS A 4 8.01 100.85 55.47
CA LYS A 4 7.67 99.45 55.20
C LYS A 4 8.34 99.06 53.87
N THR A 5 9.42 98.30 53.94
CA THR A 5 10.11 97.77 52.77
C THR A 5 9.35 96.56 52.24
N THR A 6 8.73 96.70 51.07
CA THR A 6 8.02 95.64 50.36
C THR A 6 9.03 94.70 49.71
N ILE A 7 8.99 93.42 50.06
CA ILE A 7 9.81 92.37 49.44
C ILE A 7 9.17 92.00 48.10
N VAL A 8 9.92 92.16 47.00
CA VAL A 8 9.53 91.74 45.66
C VAL A 8 9.68 90.21 45.56
N SER A 9 8.59 89.51 45.22
CA SER A 9 8.56 88.04 45.14
C SER A 9 9.13 87.52 43.83
N THR A 10 10.26 86.82 43.89
CA THR A 10 10.95 86.13 42.77
C THR A 10 10.44 84.69 42.54
N GLN A 11 9.13 84.44 42.67
CA GLN A 11 8.59 83.06 42.76
C GLN A 11 7.80 82.53 41.54
N ARG A 12 7.72 83.25 40.41
CA ARG A 12 6.97 82.77 39.21
C ARG A 12 7.81 81.96 38.22
N GLY A 13 9.12 82.20 38.10
CA GLY A 13 9.99 81.48 37.15
C GLY A 13 10.32 80.03 37.56
N ALA A 14 10.51 79.78 38.87
CA ALA A 14 10.83 78.46 39.40
C ALA A 14 9.67 77.46 39.25
N ILE A 15 8.42 77.90 39.38
CA ILE A 15 7.22 77.05 39.25
C ILE A 15 7.00 76.61 37.79
N VAL A 16 7.25 77.50 36.82
CA VAL A 16 7.15 77.15 35.39
C VAL A 16 8.24 76.13 35.03
N LEU A 17 9.48 76.34 35.47
CA LEU A 17 10.58 75.41 35.20
C LEU A 17 10.33 74.02 35.82
N THR A 18 9.86 73.94 37.06
CA THR A 18 9.55 72.63 37.69
C THR A 18 8.39 71.92 37.00
N SER A 19 7.35 72.66 36.59
CA SER A 19 6.22 72.06 35.85
C SER A 19 6.64 71.54 34.47
N VAL A 20 7.51 72.26 33.74
CA VAL A 20 8.05 71.81 32.45
C VAL A 20 8.96 70.60 32.61
N VAL A 21 9.83 70.60 33.62
CA VAL A 21 10.70 69.45 33.92
C VAL A 21 9.87 68.23 34.30
N LEU A 22 8.84 68.38 35.13
CA LEU A 22 7.93 67.29 35.51
C LEU A 22 7.20 66.73 34.27
N LEU A 23 6.72 67.60 33.38
CA LEU A 23 6.06 67.16 32.15
C LEU A 23 7.04 66.42 31.22
N LEU A 24 8.29 66.89 31.10
CA LEU A 24 9.32 66.24 30.29
C LEU A 24 9.73 64.88 30.88
N THR A 25 9.88 64.77 32.21
CA THR A 25 10.20 63.48 32.85
C THR A 25 9.06 62.49 32.69
N MET A 26 7.81 62.95 32.83
CA MET A 26 6.63 62.11 32.64
C MET A 26 6.50 61.65 31.17
N ALA A 27 6.71 62.55 30.20
CA ALA A 27 6.74 62.20 28.79
C ALA A 27 7.86 61.20 28.46
N ALA A 28 9.08 61.41 29.00
CA ALA A 28 10.20 60.49 28.84
C ALA A 28 9.89 59.09 29.40
N LEU A 29 9.28 59.01 30.58
CA LEU A 29 8.85 57.74 31.19
C LEU A 29 7.82 57.00 30.31
N VAL A 30 6.82 57.72 29.78
CA VAL A 30 5.82 57.13 28.88
C VAL A 30 6.47 56.60 27.59
N THR A 31 7.41 57.36 27.00
CA THR A 31 8.12 56.90 25.78
C THR A 31 9.00 55.68 26.05
N LEU A 32 9.70 55.63 27.20
CA LEU A 32 10.51 54.47 27.59
C LEU A 32 9.64 53.23 27.79
N TYR A 33 8.51 53.37 28.50
CA TYR A 33 7.56 52.28 28.70
C TYR A 33 6.98 51.78 27.38
N THR A 34 6.58 52.68 26.49
CA THR A 34 6.07 52.33 25.16
C THR A 34 7.12 51.61 24.32
N GLY A 35 8.38 52.06 24.38
CA GLY A 35 9.50 51.37 23.71
C GLY A 35 9.74 49.95 24.22
N GLN A 36 9.65 49.74 25.54
CA GLN A 36 9.75 48.41 26.14
C GLN A 36 8.61 47.47 25.69
N VAL A 37 7.37 47.96 25.73
CA VAL A 37 6.19 47.18 25.28
C VAL A 37 6.32 46.83 23.80
N LYS A 38 6.72 47.78 22.94
CA LYS A 38 6.90 47.53 21.50
C LYS A 38 8.04 46.55 21.20
N SER A 39 9.14 46.63 21.95
CA SER A 39 10.24 45.67 21.84
C SER A 39 9.76 44.25 22.20
N PHE A 40 8.98 44.13 23.27
CA PHE A 40 8.41 42.85 23.69
C PHE A 40 7.41 42.28 22.67
N GLU A 41 6.50 43.11 22.14
CA GLU A 41 5.59 42.72 21.04
C GLU A 41 6.36 42.25 19.80
N ASN A 42 7.44 42.95 19.44
CA ASN A 42 8.29 42.57 18.30
C ASN A 42 8.99 41.23 18.54
N GLN A 43 9.50 40.97 19.75
CA GLN A 43 10.11 39.68 20.10
C GLN A 43 9.11 38.54 20.04
N ILE A 44 7.90 38.73 20.56
CA ILE A 44 6.82 37.73 20.45
C ILE A 44 6.52 37.44 18.98
N THR A 45 6.35 38.49 18.17
CA THR A 45 6.02 38.36 16.75
C THR A 45 7.12 37.61 15.99
N LEU A 46 8.39 37.91 16.25
CA LEU A 46 9.52 37.21 15.64
C LEU A 46 9.59 35.75 16.07
N ASN A 47 9.39 35.45 17.36
CA ASN A 47 9.36 34.08 17.86
C ASN A 47 8.22 33.26 17.24
N GLU A 48 7.04 33.86 17.08
CA GLU A 48 5.90 33.24 16.42
C GLU A 48 6.19 32.97 14.94
N GLN A 49 6.73 33.95 14.22
CA GLN A 49 7.15 33.78 12.82
C GLN A 49 8.20 32.68 12.68
N ASN A 50 9.23 32.68 13.52
CA ASN A 50 10.29 31.68 13.49
C ASN A 50 9.75 30.27 13.79
N ARG A 51 8.81 30.13 14.73
CA ARG A 51 8.15 28.85 15.01
C ARG A 51 7.37 28.35 13.80
N LEU A 52 6.61 29.23 13.12
CA LEU A 52 5.87 28.86 11.91
C LEU A 52 6.82 28.44 10.77
N LEU A 53 7.95 29.12 10.61
CA LEU A 53 8.97 28.78 9.61
C LEU A 53 9.66 27.44 9.91
N ALA A 54 9.98 27.18 11.18
CA ALA A 54 10.51 25.90 11.62
C ALA A 54 9.49 24.76 11.39
N PHE A 55 8.22 24.98 11.73
CA PHE A 55 7.13 24.03 11.47
C PHE A 55 6.98 23.70 9.98
N ASN A 56 6.90 24.73 9.12
CA ASN A 56 6.81 24.52 7.66
C ASN A 56 8.02 23.75 7.10
N SER A 57 9.22 23.99 7.67
CA SER A 57 10.43 23.25 7.32
C SER A 57 10.32 21.77 7.73
N ALA A 58 9.83 21.50 8.95
CA ALA A 58 9.59 20.13 9.43
C ALA A 58 8.59 19.39 8.53
N GLU A 59 7.46 20.02 8.21
CA GLU A 59 6.44 19.50 7.28
C GLU A 59 7.02 19.18 5.89
N ALA A 60 7.88 20.04 5.35
CA ALA A 60 8.54 19.78 4.08
C ALA A 60 9.43 18.53 4.12
N GLY A 61 10.16 18.32 5.21
CA GLY A 61 10.95 17.10 5.41
C GLY A 61 10.09 15.85 5.52
N LEU A 62 8.96 15.94 6.22
CA LEU A 62 8.00 14.84 6.35
C LEU A 62 7.38 14.46 5.00
N MET A 63 6.91 15.45 4.23
CA MET A 63 6.37 15.24 2.89
C MET A 63 7.43 14.64 1.94
N LYS A 64 8.69 15.08 2.07
CA LYS A 64 9.79 14.48 1.31
C LYS A 64 10.00 13.01 1.69
N ALA A 65 9.95 12.65 2.97
CA ALA A 65 10.07 11.25 3.40
C ALA A 65 8.95 10.37 2.86
N LEU A 66 7.70 10.84 2.91
CA LEU A 66 6.57 10.14 2.30
C LEU A 66 6.77 9.96 0.79
N GLY A 67 7.29 10.97 0.10
CA GLY A 67 7.68 10.88 -1.30
C GLY A 67 8.77 9.84 -1.56
N VAL A 68 9.81 9.79 -0.73
CA VAL A 68 10.86 8.77 -0.80
C VAL A 68 10.27 7.37 -0.62
N LEU A 69 9.44 7.15 0.40
CA LEU A 69 8.78 5.86 0.65
C LEU A 69 7.89 5.40 -0.52
N SER A 70 7.28 6.34 -1.25
CA SER A 70 6.45 6.00 -2.42
C SER A 70 7.25 5.45 -3.61
N ILE A 71 8.54 5.78 -3.69
CA ILE A 71 9.46 5.33 -4.76
C ILE A 71 10.33 4.17 -4.27
N GLU A 72 10.76 4.23 -3.01
CA GLU A 72 11.63 3.27 -2.34
C GLU A 72 10.94 2.71 -1.08
N PRO A 73 10.05 1.72 -1.23
CA PRO A 73 9.31 1.09 -0.11
C PRO A 73 10.18 0.33 0.89
N TYR A 74 11.47 0.21 0.61
CA TYR A 74 12.49 -0.45 1.44
C TYR A 74 13.58 0.53 1.87
N TRP A 75 13.29 1.83 1.89
CA TRP A 75 14.21 2.85 2.39
C TRP A 75 14.77 2.46 3.77
N ASP A 76 16.09 2.55 3.89
CA ASP A 76 16.89 2.12 5.05
C ASP A 76 16.88 3.11 6.22
N CYS A 77 15.95 4.06 6.20
CA CYS A 77 15.85 5.16 7.15
C CYS A 77 17.07 6.10 7.17
N ALA A 78 17.91 6.09 6.12
CA ALA A 78 19.06 6.97 6.03
C ALA A 78 18.64 8.45 6.18
N GLN A 79 19.19 9.11 7.20
CA GLN A 79 18.88 10.52 7.48
C GLN A 79 19.13 11.38 6.24
N PHE A 80 18.19 12.27 5.93
CA PHE A 80 18.41 13.31 4.94
C PHE A 80 18.08 14.69 5.49
N THR A 81 18.85 15.67 5.04
CA THR A 81 18.69 17.08 5.40
C THR A 81 18.35 17.88 4.15
N GLY A 82 17.54 18.93 4.30
CA GLY A 82 17.25 19.88 3.25
C GLY A 82 17.24 21.31 3.77
N SER A 83 17.42 22.27 2.86
CA SER A 83 17.23 23.69 3.15
C SER A 83 16.19 24.26 2.21
N LEU A 84 15.29 25.06 2.78
CA LEU A 84 14.28 25.82 2.08
C LEU A 84 14.72 27.27 2.04
N PRO A 85 15.05 27.83 0.85
CA PRO A 85 15.54 29.19 0.73
C PRO A 85 14.60 30.20 1.40
N GLY A 86 15.14 30.95 2.38
CA GLY A 86 14.38 31.94 3.13
C GLY A 86 13.39 31.40 4.17
N GLN A 87 13.26 30.08 4.32
CA GLN A 87 12.33 29.47 5.29
C GLN A 87 13.02 28.64 6.37
N GLY A 88 14.15 27.99 6.09
CA GLY A 88 14.87 27.23 7.11
C GLY A 88 15.56 25.98 6.59
N SER A 89 15.70 25.00 7.46
CA SER A 89 16.21 23.67 7.13
C SER A 89 15.45 22.60 7.88
N PHE A 90 15.51 21.37 7.38
CA PHE A 90 14.94 20.21 8.05
C PHE A 90 15.91 19.04 8.02
N THR A 91 15.77 18.15 8.99
CA THR A 91 16.43 16.85 9.04
C THR A 91 15.37 15.80 9.32
N THR A 92 15.30 14.77 8.49
CA THR A 92 14.27 13.73 8.58
C THR A 92 14.91 12.36 8.75
N THR A 93 14.31 11.56 9.62
CA THR A 93 14.67 10.17 9.93
C THR A 93 13.42 9.32 10.00
N GLY A 94 13.57 8.00 10.09
CA GLY A 94 12.45 7.14 10.45
C GLY A 94 12.88 5.84 11.09
N SER A 95 11.90 5.07 11.53
CA SER A 95 12.10 3.76 12.14
C SER A 95 10.99 2.81 11.72
N TRP A 96 11.38 1.57 11.42
CA TRP A 96 10.47 0.49 11.05
C TRP A 96 10.03 -0.30 12.28
N ASP A 97 8.75 -0.62 12.31
CA ASP A 97 8.13 -1.60 13.20
C ASP A 97 7.31 -2.59 12.35
N GLU A 98 7.09 -3.79 12.86
CA GLU A 98 6.19 -4.77 12.26
C GLU A 98 4.88 -4.84 13.06
N ILE A 99 3.75 -4.83 12.35
CA ILE A 99 2.42 -4.94 12.94
C ILE A 99 1.64 -6.07 12.27
N LEU A 100 0.81 -6.75 13.04
CA LEU A 100 -0.16 -7.70 12.50
C LEU A 100 -1.47 -6.95 12.17
N ARG A 101 -1.96 -7.10 10.94
CA ARG A 101 -3.26 -6.57 10.52
C ARG A 101 -4.02 -7.65 9.76
N GLU A 102 -5.25 -7.94 10.19
CA GLU A 102 -6.02 -9.12 9.80
C GLU A 102 -5.15 -10.40 9.83
N SER A 103 -4.86 -10.95 8.65
CA SER A 103 -4.18 -12.23 8.46
C SER A 103 -2.72 -12.09 8.01
N ALA A 104 -2.15 -10.86 8.00
CA ALA A 104 -0.80 -10.64 7.50
C ALA A 104 0.02 -9.59 8.30
N THR A 105 1.33 -9.79 8.32
CA THR A 105 2.28 -8.83 8.89
C THR A 105 2.55 -7.70 7.90
N GLN A 106 2.48 -6.46 8.37
CA GLN A 106 2.73 -5.25 7.60
C GLN A 106 3.80 -4.40 8.28
N ARG A 107 4.46 -3.53 7.51
CA ARG A 107 5.55 -2.70 8.01
C ARG A 107 5.04 -1.29 8.29
N LEU A 108 5.17 -0.85 9.54
CA LEU A 108 4.84 0.49 9.99
C LEU A 108 6.11 1.32 10.05
N MET A 109 6.13 2.46 9.37
CA MET A 109 7.22 3.42 9.39
C MET A 109 6.81 4.63 10.22
N THR A 110 7.54 4.91 11.30
CA THR A 110 7.41 6.17 12.02
C THR A 110 8.42 7.17 11.45
N LEU A 111 7.91 8.24 10.85
CA LEU A 111 8.71 9.34 10.31
C LEU A 111 8.82 10.44 11.34
N GLU A 112 10.03 10.97 11.51
CA GLU A 112 10.32 12.13 12.35
C GLU A 112 11.07 13.16 11.53
N SER A 113 10.55 14.39 11.50
CA SER A 113 11.16 15.52 10.80
C SER A 113 11.36 16.68 11.76
N VAL A 114 12.62 17.12 11.88
CA VAL A 114 13.03 18.23 12.74
C VAL A 114 13.30 19.44 11.86
N GLY A 115 12.47 20.47 11.95
CA GLY A 115 12.60 21.73 11.24
C GLY A 115 13.28 22.80 12.09
N GLN A 116 14.09 23.64 11.46
CA GLN A 116 14.79 24.76 12.08
C GLN A 116 14.50 26.04 11.30
N SER A 117 14.23 27.14 12.02
CA SER A 117 14.04 28.47 11.43
C SER A 117 15.33 29.00 10.77
N PRO A 118 15.26 30.02 9.90
CA PRO A 118 16.44 30.56 9.20
C PRO A 118 17.53 31.07 10.14
N ASP A 119 17.14 31.59 11.30
CA ASP A 119 18.05 32.07 12.35
C ASP A 119 18.53 30.96 13.29
N ARG A 120 18.02 29.73 13.12
CA ARG A 120 18.33 28.53 13.93
C ARG A 120 17.96 28.63 15.41
N LEU A 121 17.12 29.60 15.77
CA LEU A 121 16.68 29.80 17.17
C LEU A 121 15.41 29.03 17.50
N SER A 122 14.59 28.71 16.50
CA SER A 122 13.38 27.90 16.65
C SER A 122 13.59 26.53 16.03
N ILE A 123 13.18 25.50 16.77
CA ILE A 123 13.20 24.10 16.35
C ILE A 123 11.81 23.54 16.62
N VAL A 124 11.25 22.84 15.64
CA VAL A 124 9.96 22.15 15.75
C VAL A 124 10.13 20.74 15.22
N THR A 125 9.58 19.77 15.94
CA THR A 125 9.58 18.37 15.50
C THR A 125 8.17 17.95 15.13
N VAL A 126 8.02 17.32 13.97
CA VAL A 126 6.77 16.71 13.53
C VAL A 126 7.00 15.23 13.30
N THR A 127 6.05 14.42 13.72
CA THR A 127 6.04 12.98 13.48
C THR A 127 4.77 12.53 12.77
N GLU A 128 4.88 11.48 11.95
CA GLU A 128 3.74 10.80 11.35
C GLU A 128 4.08 9.34 11.09
N GLN A 129 3.07 8.47 11.14
CA GLN A 129 3.23 7.07 10.77
C GLN A 129 2.65 6.77 9.39
N ALA A 130 3.36 5.92 8.64
CA ALA A 130 2.92 5.41 7.36
C ALA A 130 3.08 3.89 7.32
N LEU A 131 2.09 3.22 6.75
CA LEU A 131 2.07 1.78 6.53
C LEU A 131 2.59 1.48 5.13
N VAL A 132 3.56 0.59 5.03
CA VAL A 132 4.04 0.02 3.77
C VAL A 132 3.72 -1.46 3.75
N TYR A 133 2.95 -1.87 2.75
CA TYR A 133 2.48 -3.24 2.61
C TYR A 133 2.54 -3.71 1.16
N PRO A 134 2.80 -5.02 0.93
CA PRO A 134 2.61 -5.61 -0.38
C PRO A 134 1.11 -5.77 -0.67
N LEU A 135 0.74 -5.61 -1.93
CA LEU A 135 -0.62 -5.85 -2.40
C LEU A 135 -1.00 -7.32 -2.21
N VAL A 136 -0.09 -8.25 -2.55
CA VAL A 136 -0.23 -9.67 -2.20
C VAL A 136 0.37 -9.89 -0.81
N ALA A 137 -0.49 -10.00 0.17
CA ALA A 137 -0.12 -10.16 1.57
C ALA A 137 0.41 -11.57 1.84
N ASN A 138 -0.33 -12.61 1.43
CA ASN A 138 0.08 -14.00 1.50
C ASN A 138 0.16 -14.60 0.09
N LEU A 139 1.25 -15.30 -0.21
CA LEU A 139 1.36 -16.05 -1.46
C LEU A 139 0.49 -17.31 -1.36
N PRO A 140 -0.19 -17.72 -2.44
CA PRO A 140 -0.97 -18.95 -2.43
C PRO A 140 -0.04 -20.17 -2.33
N ASP A 141 -0.35 -21.09 -1.43
CA ASP A 141 0.43 -22.33 -1.22
C ASP A 141 0.25 -23.34 -2.36
N ALA A 142 -0.83 -23.22 -3.12
CA ALA A 142 -1.10 -24.00 -4.32
C ALA A 142 -1.22 -23.09 -5.56
N PRO A 143 -0.81 -23.54 -6.75
CA PRO A 143 -1.03 -22.80 -7.99
C PRO A 143 -2.50 -22.72 -8.41
N LEU A 144 -3.38 -23.58 -7.89
CA LEU A 144 -4.83 -23.48 -8.05
C LEU A 144 -5.50 -23.49 -6.67
N VAL A 145 -6.10 -22.36 -6.28
CA VAL A 145 -6.83 -22.21 -5.01
C VAL A 145 -8.28 -21.86 -5.32
N VAL A 146 -9.23 -22.63 -4.81
CA VAL A 146 -10.65 -22.47 -5.15
C VAL A 146 -11.50 -22.56 -3.90
N ALA A 147 -12.29 -21.52 -3.63
CA ALA A 147 -13.34 -21.58 -2.62
C ALA A 147 -14.61 -22.22 -3.21
N SER A 148 -15.39 -22.90 -2.39
CA SER A 148 -16.56 -23.69 -2.76
C SER A 148 -16.31 -24.87 -3.70
N GLY A 149 -15.08 -25.39 -3.79
CA GLY A 149 -14.78 -26.62 -4.53
C GLY A 149 -14.70 -26.49 -6.05
N ILE A 150 -14.46 -27.63 -6.72
CA ILE A 150 -14.49 -27.74 -8.18
C ILE A 150 -15.52 -28.81 -8.54
N ALA A 151 -16.55 -28.42 -9.29
CA ALA A 151 -17.60 -29.33 -9.72
C ALA A 151 -17.12 -30.30 -10.82
N ALA A 152 -17.85 -31.40 -10.98
CA ALA A 152 -17.62 -32.47 -11.96
C ALA A 152 -17.34 -32.01 -13.40
N GLY A 153 -17.86 -30.87 -13.84
CA GLY A 153 -17.59 -30.38 -15.19
C GLY A 153 -16.17 -29.83 -15.36
N GLY A 154 -15.51 -29.46 -14.26
CA GLY A 154 -14.18 -28.85 -14.28
C GLY A 154 -13.11 -29.81 -14.78
N ALA A 155 -12.26 -29.33 -15.67
CA ALA A 155 -11.07 -30.03 -16.13
C ALA A 155 -9.83 -29.18 -15.84
N PHE A 156 -8.71 -29.81 -15.49
CA PHE A 156 -7.48 -29.04 -15.23
C PHE A 156 -6.18 -29.78 -15.46
N GLU A 157 -5.14 -29.01 -15.77
CA GLU A 157 -3.74 -29.41 -15.74
C GLU A 157 -2.98 -28.50 -14.78
N VAL A 158 -2.53 -29.04 -13.66
CA VAL A 158 -1.85 -28.24 -12.63
C VAL A 158 -0.45 -28.78 -12.37
N VAL A 159 0.55 -27.90 -12.48
CA VAL A 159 1.93 -28.23 -12.12
C VAL A 159 2.17 -27.76 -10.69
N ALA A 160 2.35 -28.72 -9.79
CA ALA A 160 2.33 -28.53 -8.34
C ALA A 160 3.38 -27.53 -7.84
N ASN A 161 3.04 -26.82 -6.75
CA ASN A 161 4.04 -26.26 -5.86
C ASN A 161 4.73 -27.40 -5.12
N PRO A 162 6.04 -27.65 -5.32
CA PRO A 162 6.74 -28.79 -4.72
C PRO A 162 6.82 -28.74 -3.19
N ASP A 163 6.61 -27.55 -2.60
CA ASP A 163 6.71 -27.31 -1.17
C ASP A 163 5.40 -26.76 -0.57
N GLY A 164 4.26 -26.89 -1.27
CA GLY A 164 3.01 -26.23 -0.87
C GLY A 164 2.35 -26.85 0.37
N GLY A 165 2.54 -28.13 0.63
CA GLY A 165 2.13 -28.78 1.89
C GLY A 165 3.22 -28.75 2.97
N GLY A 166 4.28 -27.94 2.78
CA GLY A 166 5.53 -27.99 3.53
C GLY A 166 6.67 -28.56 2.68
N ALA A 167 7.90 -28.51 3.22
CA ALA A 167 9.11 -28.86 2.47
C ALA A 167 9.05 -30.28 1.87
N GLY A 168 9.11 -30.37 0.54
CA GLY A 168 9.04 -31.62 -0.22
C GLY A 168 7.65 -32.25 -0.32
N VAL A 169 6.60 -31.55 0.11
CA VAL A 169 5.20 -32.01 -0.01
C VAL A 169 4.52 -31.22 -1.13
N PRO A 170 4.34 -31.82 -2.32
CA PRO A 170 3.75 -31.13 -3.45
C PRO A 170 2.26 -30.84 -3.19
N LEU A 171 1.83 -29.62 -3.53
CA LEU A 171 0.44 -29.20 -3.48
C LEU A 171 0.06 -28.55 -4.82
N SER A 172 -0.95 -29.12 -5.46
CA SER A 172 -1.48 -28.67 -6.75
C SER A 172 -2.75 -27.85 -6.57
N VAL A 173 -3.68 -28.34 -5.75
CA VAL A 173 -5.00 -27.73 -5.55
C VAL A 173 -5.28 -27.59 -4.07
N TRP A 174 -5.80 -26.44 -3.65
CA TRP A 174 -6.27 -26.19 -2.30
C TRP A 174 -7.71 -25.66 -2.30
N SER A 175 -8.60 -26.31 -1.56
CA SER A 175 -10.02 -25.96 -1.50
C SER A 175 -10.66 -26.27 -0.13
N ASP A 176 -11.66 -25.47 0.24
CA ASP A 176 -12.55 -25.66 1.39
C ASP A 176 -13.55 -26.81 1.19
N LEU A 177 -13.93 -27.11 -0.05
CA LEU A 177 -14.89 -28.16 -0.41
C LEU A 177 -14.29 -29.15 -1.41
N ASP A 178 -15.08 -30.16 -1.73
CA ASP A 178 -14.73 -31.25 -2.65
C ASP A 178 -14.21 -30.74 -4.01
N VAL A 179 -13.14 -31.38 -4.48
CA VAL A 179 -12.60 -31.21 -5.82
C VAL A 179 -12.97 -32.48 -6.59
N ASP A 180 -14.00 -32.40 -7.43
CA ASP A 180 -14.52 -33.57 -8.13
C ASP A 180 -13.64 -33.94 -9.33
N LEU A 181 -13.02 -35.12 -9.27
CA LEU A 181 -12.19 -35.70 -10.34
C LEU A 181 -12.90 -36.79 -11.15
N LEU A 182 -14.19 -37.05 -10.89
CA LEU A 182 -14.94 -38.15 -11.51
C LEU A 182 -15.23 -37.88 -12.99
N ASN A 183 -15.45 -36.62 -13.33
CA ASN A 183 -15.77 -36.17 -14.67
C ASN A 183 -14.78 -35.03 -15.04
N GLY A 184 -14.47 -34.87 -16.33
CA GLY A 184 -13.45 -33.92 -16.78
C GLY A 184 -12.05 -34.51 -16.96
N SER A 185 -11.25 -33.91 -17.84
CA SER A 185 -9.88 -34.31 -18.13
C SER A 185 -8.93 -33.62 -17.14
N THR A 186 -8.70 -34.28 -16.02
CA THR A 186 -7.93 -33.73 -14.90
C THR A 186 -6.60 -34.44 -14.77
N LYS A 187 -5.53 -33.67 -14.54
CA LYS A 187 -4.20 -34.17 -14.23
C LYS A 187 -3.39 -33.15 -13.45
N THR A 188 -2.60 -33.63 -12.51
CA THR A 188 -1.62 -32.83 -11.78
C THR A 188 -0.26 -33.52 -11.84
N CYS A 189 0.84 -32.78 -11.78
CA CYS A 189 2.16 -33.38 -11.85
C CYS A 189 3.26 -32.48 -11.27
N SER A 190 4.45 -33.07 -11.12
CA SER A 190 5.65 -32.34 -10.72
C SER A 190 6.13 -31.38 -11.80
N GLN A 191 6.88 -30.35 -11.40
CA GLN A 191 7.55 -29.45 -12.35
C GLN A 191 8.48 -30.18 -13.31
N GLN A 192 9.18 -31.23 -12.84
CA GLN A 192 10.06 -32.04 -13.69
C GLN A 192 9.26 -32.82 -14.74
N SER A 193 8.21 -33.52 -14.32
CA SER A 193 7.34 -34.29 -15.23
C SER A 193 6.70 -33.39 -16.27
N PHE A 194 6.31 -32.17 -15.90
CA PHE A 194 5.83 -31.17 -16.85
C PHE A 194 6.90 -30.74 -17.86
N ALA A 195 8.12 -30.41 -17.39
CA ALA A 195 9.24 -30.00 -18.25
C ALA A 195 9.65 -31.08 -19.26
N GLU A 196 9.50 -32.35 -18.89
CA GLU A 196 9.78 -33.51 -19.76
C GLU A 196 8.59 -33.90 -20.67
N GLY A 197 7.44 -33.22 -20.55
CA GLY A 197 6.22 -33.58 -21.30
C GLY A 197 5.54 -34.87 -20.82
N ASN A 198 5.87 -35.32 -19.60
CA ASN A 198 5.45 -36.58 -18.99
C ASN A 198 4.32 -36.43 -17.96
N CYS A 199 3.64 -35.28 -17.90
CA CYS A 199 2.55 -35.04 -16.93
C CYS A 199 1.46 -36.11 -17.02
N SER A 200 1.12 -36.57 -18.22
CA SER A 200 0.15 -37.66 -18.43
C SER A 200 0.67 -39.06 -18.10
N ASN A 201 1.99 -39.26 -18.06
CA ASN A 201 2.61 -40.57 -17.86
C ASN A 201 2.92 -40.85 -16.38
N SER A 202 3.10 -39.79 -15.58
CA SER A 202 3.36 -39.88 -14.15
C SER A 202 2.67 -38.75 -13.39
N PRO A 203 1.32 -38.71 -13.42
CA PRO A 203 0.57 -37.72 -12.67
C PRO A 203 0.59 -38.01 -11.17
N TYR A 204 0.43 -36.97 -10.36
CA TYR A 204 0.12 -37.12 -8.94
C TYR A 204 -1.36 -37.45 -8.75
N SER A 205 -2.22 -36.68 -9.38
CA SER A 205 -3.67 -36.90 -9.47
C SER A 205 -4.11 -36.93 -10.93
N GLN A 206 -5.12 -37.74 -11.26
CA GLN A 206 -5.72 -37.80 -12.60
C GLN A 206 -7.22 -38.11 -12.50
N THR A 207 -7.98 -37.99 -13.58
CA THR A 207 -9.41 -38.33 -13.61
C THR A 207 -9.67 -39.70 -12.94
N GLY A 208 -10.57 -39.69 -11.95
CA GLY A 208 -10.95 -40.85 -11.14
C GLY A 208 -9.95 -41.28 -10.06
N ILE A 209 -8.77 -40.66 -9.95
CA ILE A 209 -7.74 -40.97 -8.96
C ILE A 209 -7.19 -39.67 -8.36
N GLN A 210 -7.63 -39.36 -7.15
CA GLN A 210 -7.11 -38.24 -6.38
C GLN A 210 -5.90 -38.68 -5.55
N GLY A 211 -4.79 -37.99 -5.76
CA GLY A 211 -3.54 -38.12 -5.01
C GLY A 211 -3.47 -37.16 -3.83
N PRO A 212 -2.40 -37.24 -3.02
CA PRO A 212 -2.22 -36.42 -1.82
C PRO A 212 -1.85 -34.95 -2.12
N ASP A 213 -1.66 -34.59 -3.39
CA ASP A 213 -1.34 -33.23 -3.84
C ASP A 213 -2.58 -32.35 -4.04
N ILE A 214 -3.78 -32.90 -3.82
CA ILE A 214 -5.04 -32.15 -3.76
C ILE A 214 -5.50 -32.13 -2.30
N LEU A 215 -5.51 -30.93 -1.73
CA LEU A 215 -6.04 -30.68 -0.40
C LEU A 215 -7.44 -30.07 -0.56
N ASP A 216 -8.46 -30.91 -0.50
CA ASP A 216 -9.86 -30.53 -0.53
C ASP A 216 -10.52 -30.72 0.84
N ASN A 217 -11.74 -30.22 1.00
CA ASN A 217 -12.49 -30.30 2.27
C ASN A 217 -11.67 -29.81 3.48
N ASP A 218 -10.75 -28.87 3.27
CA ASP A 218 -9.80 -28.45 4.30
C ASP A 218 -10.46 -27.45 5.24
N VAL A 219 -10.53 -27.83 6.52
CA VAL A 219 -11.06 -26.99 7.60
C VAL A 219 -10.19 -25.77 7.90
N ASN A 220 -8.94 -25.74 7.42
CA ASN A 220 -8.03 -24.61 7.58
C ASN A 220 -8.05 -23.68 6.36
N PHE A 221 -8.87 -23.96 5.35
CA PHE A 221 -9.06 -23.05 4.24
C PHE A 221 -9.60 -21.70 4.75
N PRO A 222 -9.08 -20.56 4.27
CA PRO A 222 -9.51 -19.25 4.76
C PRO A 222 -10.97 -18.97 4.43
N ASP A 223 -11.76 -18.58 5.44
CA ASP A 223 -13.17 -18.18 5.27
C ASP A 223 -13.33 -17.03 4.26
N ASP A 224 -12.38 -16.08 4.25
CA ASP A 224 -12.31 -14.99 3.28
C ASP A 224 -11.00 -15.07 2.49
N LEU A 225 -11.07 -15.69 1.32
CA LEU A 225 -9.92 -15.86 0.44
C LEU A 225 -9.36 -14.52 -0.09
N LEU A 226 -10.19 -13.48 -0.21
CA LEU A 226 -9.70 -12.16 -0.65
C LEU A 226 -8.90 -11.50 0.49
N GLU A 227 -9.39 -11.61 1.73
CA GLU A 227 -8.67 -11.15 2.92
C GLU A 227 -7.34 -11.87 3.07
N TYR A 228 -7.35 -13.20 2.96
CA TYR A 228 -6.13 -14.00 3.09
C TYR A 228 -5.06 -13.57 2.08
N ILE A 229 -5.41 -13.38 0.81
CA ILE A 229 -4.43 -13.06 -0.25
C ILE A 229 -4.03 -11.58 -0.24
N PHE A 230 -4.97 -10.65 -0.06
CA PHE A 230 -4.74 -9.21 -0.25
C PHE A 230 -4.81 -8.38 1.03
N ASN A 231 -5.08 -8.99 2.18
CA ASN A 231 -5.34 -8.31 3.46
C ASN A 231 -6.50 -7.28 3.40
N VAL A 232 -7.48 -7.56 2.53
CA VAL A 232 -8.69 -6.77 2.34
C VAL A 232 -9.91 -7.69 2.37
N PRO A 233 -10.83 -7.54 3.35
CA PRO A 233 -12.05 -8.33 3.40
C PRO A 233 -12.85 -8.26 2.10
N ALA A 234 -13.45 -9.36 1.67
CA ALA A 234 -14.29 -9.44 0.48
C ALA A 234 -15.49 -8.48 0.55
N SER A 235 -15.96 -8.12 1.75
CA SER A 235 -16.99 -7.08 1.94
C SER A 235 -16.50 -5.67 1.60
N GLN A 236 -15.19 -5.43 1.66
CA GLN A 236 -14.53 -4.17 1.37
C GLN A 236 -13.74 -4.21 0.05
N TRP A 237 -14.11 -5.12 -0.87
CA TRP A 237 -13.47 -5.31 -2.17
C TRP A 237 -13.24 -4.00 -2.97
N THR A 238 -14.06 -2.97 -2.74
CA THR A 238 -13.90 -1.66 -3.36
C THR A 238 -12.58 -0.98 -3.00
N LEU A 239 -12.03 -1.23 -1.80
CA LEU A 239 -10.73 -0.72 -1.39
C LEU A 239 -9.64 -1.32 -2.26
N LEU A 240 -9.64 -2.65 -2.42
CA LEU A 240 -8.71 -3.35 -3.30
C LEU A 240 -8.84 -2.87 -4.74
N ARG A 241 -10.05 -2.77 -5.29
CA ARG A 241 -10.27 -2.22 -6.64
C ARG A 241 -9.67 -0.82 -6.82
N ASN A 242 -9.78 0.05 -5.82
CA ASN A 242 -9.27 1.41 -5.91
C ASN A 242 -7.73 1.49 -5.88
N GLU A 243 -7.05 0.39 -5.52
CA GLU A 243 -5.60 0.25 -5.62
C GLU A 243 -5.12 -0.31 -6.96
N ALA A 244 -6.04 -0.65 -7.88
CA ALA A 244 -5.70 -1.11 -9.22
C ALA A 244 -5.03 0.00 -10.03
N ASP A 245 -3.95 -0.38 -10.73
CA ASP A 245 -3.23 0.51 -11.64
C ASP A 245 -4.08 0.79 -12.88
N GLU A 246 -4.86 -0.20 -13.32
CA GLU A 246 -5.85 -0.05 -14.38
C GLU A 246 -7.16 -0.75 -14.03
N VAL A 247 -8.28 -0.09 -14.30
CA VAL A 247 -9.62 -0.70 -14.28
C VAL A 247 -10.17 -0.77 -15.70
N LEU A 248 -10.40 -1.98 -16.17
CA LEU A 248 -10.84 -2.26 -17.54
C LEU A 248 -12.24 -2.90 -17.54
N SER A 249 -12.96 -2.75 -18.64
CA SER A 249 -14.21 -3.47 -18.90
C SER A 249 -13.99 -4.72 -19.78
N THR A 250 -12.80 -4.85 -20.38
CA THR A 250 -12.40 -5.97 -21.24
C THR A 250 -10.90 -6.18 -21.15
N CYS A 251 -10.40 -7.32 -21.66
CA CYS A 251 -8.98 -7.66 -21.64
C CYS A 251 -8.24 -7.45 -22.97
N THR A 252 -8.83 -6.71 -23.92
CA THR A 252 -8.30 -6.59 -25.27
C THR A 252 -7.01 -5.76 -25.36
N SER A 253 -6.73 -4.92 -24.36
CA SER A 253 -5.49 -4.12 -24.27
C SER A 253 -4.32 -4.87 -23.65
N LEU A 254 -4.55 -6.07 -23.07
CA LEU A 254 -3.53 -6.79 -22.33
C LEU A 254 -2.51 -7.45 -23.27
N GLY A 255 -1.23 -7.40 -22.89
CA GLY A 255 -0.13 -7.95 -23.67
C GLY A 255 1.18 -8.04 -22.88
N ALA A 256 2.29 -8.30 -23.57
CA ALA A 256 3.54 -8.70 -22.92
C ALA A 256 4.20 -7.56 -22.11
N ALA A 257 3.81 -6.32 -22.43
CA ALA A 257 4.23 -5.11 -21.74
C ALA A 257 3.31 -4.74 -20.57
N THR A 258 2.15 -5.40 -20.41
CA THR A 258 1.27 -5.20 -19.26
C THR A 258 2.00 -5.64 -17.99
N SER A 259 1.91 -4.81 -16.95
CA SER A 259 2.51 -5.05 -15.65
C SER A 259 1.67 -4.38 -14.58
N GLY A 260 1.79 -4.83 -13.33
CA GLY A 260 1.07 -4.22 -12.22
C GLY A 260 -0.27 -4.89 -11.96
N PHE A 261 -1.15 -4.17 -11.27
CA PHE A 261 -2.44 -4.65 -10.81
C PHE A 261 -3.57 -4.16 -11.72
N ILE A 262 -4.18 -5.11 -12.42
CA ILE A 262 -5.26 -4.89 -13.37
C ILE A 262 -6.56 -5.47 -12.79
N TRP A 263 -7.59 -4.62 -12.71
CA TRP A 263 -8.93 -5.01 -12.33
C TRP A 263 -9.85 -4.98 -13.55
N VAL A 264 -10.52 -6.08 -13.86
CA VAL A 264 -11.44 -6.19 -14.99
C VAL A 264 -12.85 -6.36 -14.45
N GLU A 265 -13.79 -5.52 -14.89
CA GLU A 265 -15.21 -5.64 -14.57
C GLU A 265 -15.95 -6.37 -15.70
N GLY A 266 -16.48 -7.54 -15.40
CA GLY A 266 -17.16 -8.39 -16.37
C GLY A 266 -16.23 -9.34 -17.10
N HIS A 267 -16.67 -9.81 -18.27
CA HIS A 267 -15.98 -10.87 -19.00
C HIS A 267 -14.62 -10.43 -19.55
N CYS A 268 -13.62 -11.30 -19.36
CA CYS A 268 -12.26 -11.10 -19.83
C CYS A 268 -11.93 -12.10 -20.94
N TYR A 269 -11.64 -11.61 -22.14
CA TYR A 269 -11.25 -12.44 -23.28
C TYR A 269 -9.82 -12.12 -23.73
N ILE A 270 -8.91 -13.06 -23.49
CA ILE A 270 -7.51 -13.02 -23.96
C ILE A 270 -7.43 -13.71 -25.31
N THR A 271 -7.14 -12.94 -26.36
CA THR A 271 -7.00 -13.44 -27.73
C THR A 271 -5.86 -14.45 -27.86
N ALA A 272 -5.93 -15.33 -28.86
CA ALA A 272 -4.93 -16.39 -29.07
C ALA A 272 -3.51 -15.83 -29.24
N ASN A 273 -2.53 -16.57 -28.72
CA ASN A 273 -1.10 -16.23 -28.71
C ASN A 273 -0.75 -14.90 -28.01
N THR A 274 -1.64 -14.39 -27.15
CA THR A 274 -1.33 -13.22 -26.34
C THR A 274 -0.55 -13.63 -25.09
N LEU A 275 0.61 -13.02 -24.89
CA LEU A 275 1.38 -13.14 -23.65
C LEU A 275 1.03 -11.93 -22.80
N VAL A 276 0.54 -12.11 -21.57
CA VAL A 276 0.21 -11.03 -20.63
C VAL A 276 1.20 -11.05 -19.49
N GLY A 277 1.94 -9.96 -19.32
CA GLY A 277 3.06 -9.90 -18.39
C GLY A 277 4.24 -10.80 -18.78
N ASN A 278 5.25 -10.82 -17.93
CA ASN A 278 6.43 -11.65 -18.08
C ASN A 278 7.09 -11.93 -16.71
N ASN A 279 8.17 -12.71 -16.69
CA ASN A 279 8.81 -13.12 -15.43
C ASN A 279 9.42 -11.94 -14.63
N THR A 280 9.75 -10.83 -15.28
CA THR A 280 10.32 -9.64 -14.62
C THR A 280 9.23 -8.67 -14.19
N ASN A 281 8.21 -8.49 -15.03
CA ASN A 281 7.07 -7.64 -14.79
C ASN A 281 5.79 -8.51 -14.85
N PRO A 282 5.50 -9.27 -13.78
CA PRO A 282 4.28 -10.08 -13.71
C PRO A 282 3.05 -9.18 -13.53
N VAL A 283 1.86 -9.78 -13.65
CA VAL A 283 0.58 -9.09 -13.46
C VAL A 283 -0.20 -9.68 -12.29
N ILE A 284 -0.97 -8.83 -11.60
CA ILE A 284 -2.12 -9.28 -10.81
C ILE A 284 -3.34 -8.97 -11.66
N LEU A 285 -4.07 -9.99 -12.10
CA LEU A 285 -5.26 -9.83 -12.91
C LEU A 285 -6.46 -10.32 -12.11
N ILE A 286 -7.33 -9.40 -11.69
CA ILE A 286 -8.59 -9.74 -11.05
C ILE A 286 -9.71 -9.57 -12.09
N VAL A 287 -10.41 -10.66 -12.40
CA VAL A 287 -11.62 -10.64 -13.22
C VAL A 287 -12.81 -10.69 -12.28
N SER A 288 -13.51 -9.56 -12.18
CA SER A 288 -14.62 -9.38 -11.24
C SER A 288 -15.96 -9.60 -11.93
N ASP A 289 -16.77 -10.50 -11.37
CA ASP A 289 -18.11 -10.86 -11.85
C ASP A 289 -18.17 -11.13 -13.37
N GLY A 290 -17.28 -12.00 -13.86
CA GLY A 290 -17.27 -12.38 -15.26
C GLY A 290 -16.42 -13.61 -15.55
N ASP A 291 -16.71 -14.25 -16.68
CA ASP A 291 -15.91 -15.37 -17.18
C ASP A 291 -14.54 -14.89 -17.69
N LEU A 292 -13.51 -15.71 -17.44
CA LEU A 292 -12.18 -15.53 -18.02
C LEU A 292 -11.96 -16.55 -19.13
N THR A 293 -11.77 -16.08 -20.37
CA THR A 293 -11.43 -16.94 -21.51
C THR A 293 -10.01 -16.66 -21.98
N ILE A 294 -9.15 -17.67 -21.97
CA ILE A 294 -7.77 -17.62 -22.45
C ILE A 294 -7.62 -18.55 -23.66
N ASN A 295 -7.43 -17.96 -24.83
CA ASN A 295 -7.39 -18.72 -26.08
C ASN A 295 -6.03 -19.39 -26.32
N SER A 296 -6.00 -20.32 -27.27
CA SER A 296 -4.83 -21.13 -27.63
C SER A 296 -3.51 -20.37 -27.69
N GLY A 297 -2.46 -20.97 -27.12
CA GLY A 297 -1.10 -20.44 -27.12
C GLY A 297 -0.88 -19.20 -26.25
N SER A 298 -1.91 -18.70 -25.57
CA SER A 298 -1.80 -17.51 -24.72
C SER A 298 -1.27 -17.85 -23.34
N MET A 299 -0.64 -16.88 -22.69
CA MET A 299 -0.06 -17.08 -21.37
C MET A 299 -0.25 -15.85 -20.51
N ILE A 300 -0.57 -16.04 -19.23
CA ILE A 300 -0.53 -14.97 -18.25
C ILE A 300 0.57 -15.30 -17.25
N THR A 301 1.54 -14.40 -17.06
CA THR A 301 2.57 -14.56 -16.03
C THR A 301 2.23 -13.70 -14.83
N GLY A 302 1.83 -14.32 -13.73
CA GLY A 302 1.44 -13.63 -12.52
C GLY A 302 0.36 -14.36 -11.71
N LEU A 303 -0.48 -13.58 -11.03
CA LEU A 303 -1.58 -14.08 -10.21
C LEU A 303 -2.91 -13.70 -10.87
N VAL A 304 -3.72 -14.70 -11.19
CA VAL A 304 -5.05 -14.52 -11.77
C VAL A 304 -6.10 -14.82 -10.71
N VAL A 305 -7.04 -13.90 -10.50
CA VAL A 305 -8.13 -14.08 -9.53
C VAL A 305 -9.47 -13.97 -10.25
N SER A 306 -10.23 -15.07 -10.24
CA SER A 306 -11.65 -15.05 -10.59
C SER A 306 -12.44 -14.64 -9.35
N PHE A 307 -12.91 -13.40 -9.34
CA PHE A 307 -13.52 -12.80 -8.17
C PHE A 307 -15.03 -12.58 -8.38
N ARG A 308 -15.84 -13.28 -7.61
CA ARG A 308 -17.27 -13.04 -7.48
C ARG A 308 -17.54 -12.15 -6.28
N LYS A 309 -18.18 -11.00 -6.49
CA LYS A 309 -18.53 -10.11 -5.38
C LYS A 309 -19.54 -10.79 -4.44
N PRO A 310 -19.54 -10.45 -3.13
CA PRO A 310 -20.43 -11.09 -2.15
C PRO A 310 -21.93 -11.02 -2.49
N THR A 311 -22.37 -9.98 -3.21
CA THR A 311 -23.77 -9.78 -3.61
C THR A 311 -24.16 -10.50 -4.90
N THR A 312 -23.20 -11.09 -5.62
CA THR A 312 -23.40 -11.67 -6.93
C THR A 312 -23.76 -13.16 -6.81
N THR A 313 -24.88 -13.56 -7.40
CA THR A 313 -25.34 -14.96 -7.40
C THR A 313 -24.99 -15.71 -8.68
N SER A 314 -24.62 -14.98 -9.75
CA SER A 314 -24.15 -15.59 -11.00
C SER A 314 -22.92 -16.45 -10.74
N ILE A 315 -22.83 -17.55 -11.48
CA ILE A 315 -21.67 -18.43 -11.49
C ILE A 315 -20.85 -18.06 -12.72
N TYR A 316 -19.54 -17.93 -12.52
CA TYR A 316 -18.57 -17.65 -13.57
C TYR A 316 -17.57 -18.78 -13.63
N ASP A 317 -16.91 -18.92 -14.77
CA ASP A 317 -15.94 -19.97 -15.00
C ASP A 317 -14.69 -19.45 -15.72
N ILE A 318 -13.64 -20.27 -15.73
CA ILE A 318 -12.40 -20.00 -16.44
C ILE A 318 -12.26 -21.01 -17.58
N TYR A 319 -12.04 -20.51 -18.79
CA TYR A 319 -11.94 -21.31 -20.00
C TYR A 319 -10.57 -21.12 -20.63
N MET A 320 -9.70 -22.12 -20.51
CA MET A 320 -8.41 -22.14 -21.20
C MET A 320 -8.46 -23.15 -22.35
N THR A 321 -7.89 -22.81 -23.51
CA THR A 321 -7.89 -23.70 -24.69
C THR A 321 -6.48 -23.88 -25.24
N GLY A 322 -6.20 -25.03 -25.87
CA GLY A 322 -5.05 -25.23 -26.76
C GLY A 322 -3.70 -24.68 -26.28
N GLY A 323 -3.18 -25.19 -25.15
CA GLY A 323 -1.88 -24.78 -24.61
C GLY A 323 -1.87 -23.45 -23.84
N ALA A 324 -3.04 -22.80 -23.70
CA ALA A 324 -3.21 -21.68 -22.79
C ALA A 324 -2.88 -22.07 -21.34
N ARG A 325 -2.21 -21.18 -20.60
CA ARG A 325 -1.85 -21.40 -19.20
C ARG A 325 -1.56 -20.12 -18.43
N VAL A 326 -1.62 -20.21 -17.11
CA VAL A 326 -1.14 -19.20 -16.17
C VAL A 326 0.17 -19.70 -15.55
N ILE A 327 1.23 -18.89 -15.60
CA ILE A 327 2.49 -19.13 -14.89
C ILE A 327 2.48 -18.31 -13.61
N GLY A 328 2.39 -18.98 -12.46
CA GLY A 328 2.18 -18.36 -11.16
C GLY A 328 1.05 -19.06 -10.41
N GLY A 329 -0.09 -18.37 -10.25
CA GLY A 329 -1.25 -18.90 -9.52
C GLY A 329 -2.60 -18.46 -10.08
N VAL A 330 -3.61 -19.29 -9.89
CA VAL A 330 -5.01 -19.05 -10.19
C VAL A 330 -5.80 -19.21 -8.91
N ILE A 331 -6.60 -18.20 -8.58
CA ILE A 331 -7.42 -18.15 -7.38
C ILE A 331 -8.86 -17.90 -7.78
N ALA A 332 -9.82 -18.60 -7.17
CA ALA A 332 -11.24 -18.31 -7.32
C ALA A 332 -11.92 -18.29 -5.96
N ASN A 333 -12.66 -17.23 -5.64
CA ASN A 333 -13.44 -17.16 -4.39
C ASN A 333 -14.87 -17.75 -4.56
N HIS A 334 -15.05 -18.60 -5.56
CA HIS A 334 -16.31 -19.26 -5.88
C HIS A 334 -16.04 -20.57 -6.59
N ILE A 335 -17.06 -21.44 -6.59
CA ILE A 335 -17.01 -22.74 -7.26
C ILE A 335 -16.62 -22.58 -8.74
N LEU A 336 -15.75 -23.47 -9.21
CA LEU A 336 -15.39 -23.61 -10.62
C LEU A 336 -15.95 -24.93 -11.20
N GLY A 337 -15.98 -25.06 -12.52
CA GLY A 337 -16.32 -26.32 -13.20
C GLY A 337 -17.80 -26.54 -13.41
N HIS A 338 -18.62 -25.48 -13.27
CA HIS A 338 -20.07 -25.58 -13.51
C HIS A 338 -20.40 -25.63 -15.01
N ALA A 339 -19.57 -25.01 -15.86
CA ALA A 339 -19.83 -24.86 -17.29
C ALA A 339 -18.79 -25.58 -18.17
N ASN A 340 -18.15 -26.62 -17.62
CA ASN A 340 -17.07 -27.37 -18.26
C ASN A 340 -15.82 -26.52 -18.57
N GLY A 341 -15.45 -25.62 -17.65
CA GLY A 341 -14.20 -24.86 -17.71
C GLY A 341 -12.95 -25.76 -17.71
N TYR A 342 -11.88 -25.27 -18.34
CA TYR A 342 -10.56 -25.89 -18.32
C TYR A 342 -9.54 -24.93 -17.72
N TYR A 343 -8.78 -25.39 -16.73
CA TYR A 343 -7.78 -24.59 -16.00
C TYR A 343 -6.39 -25.16 -16.23
N HIS A 344 -5.42 -24.30 -16.53
CA HIS A 344 -4.03 -24.70 -16.60
C HIS A 344 -3.16 -23.71 -15.86
N SER A 345 -2.61 -24.13 -14.73
CA SER A 345 -1.70 -23.33 -13.91
C SER A 345 -0.38 -24.05 -13.70
N THR A 346 0.71 -23.34 -13.94
CA THR A 346 2.06 -23.80 -13.65
C THR A 346 2.61 -23.00 -12.49
N TYR A 347 2.87 -23.65 -11.35
CA TYR A 347 3.49 -22.97 -10.22
C TYR A 347 4.85 -22.38 -10.61
N HIS A 348 5.10 -21.13 -10.23
CA HIS A 348 6.38 -20.47 -10.45
C HIS A 348 6.73 -19.56 -9.28
N ARG A 349 7.61 -20.05 -8.39
CA ARG A 349 8.00 -19.37 -7.15
C ARG A 349 8.49 -17.94 -7.38
N ASP A 350 9.43 -17.72 -8.30
CA ASP A 350 10.00 -16.37 -8.49
C ASP A 350 8.99 -15.35 -9.00
N VAL A 351 7.96 -15.78 -9.74
CA VAL A 351 6.88 -14.91 -10.22
C VAL A 351 6.04 -14.47 -9.03
N LEU A 352 5.61 -15.40 -8.18
CA LEU A 352 4.81 -15.11 -6.99
C LEU A 352 5.61 -14.27 -5.98
N THR A 353 6.87 -14.60 -5.69
CA THR A 353 7.73 -13.80 -4.81
C THR A 353 7.92 -12.37 -5.34
N ARG A 354 8.05 -12.18 -6.67
CA ARG A 354 8.12 -10.83 -7.26
C ARG A 354 6.83 -10.04 -7.05
N LEU A 355 5.65 -10.66 -7.10
CA LEU A 355 4.39 -9.98 -6.79
C LEU A 355 4.35 -9.43 -5.36
N GLN A 356 5.02 -10.08 -4.41
CA GLN A 356 5.08 -9.62 -3.02
C GLN A 356 6.22 -8.63 -2.75
N GLN A 357 7.33 -8.67 -3.49
CA GLN A 357 8.54 -7.89 -3.18
C GLN A 357 8.81 -6.72 -4.13
N HIS A 358 8.26 -6.72 -5.33
CA HIS A 358 8.54 -5.68 -6.31
C HIS A 358 7.87 -4.36 -5.89
N SER A 359 8.57 -3.24 -6.08
CA SER A 359 8.12 -1.92 -5.63
C SER A 359 6.78 -1.51 -6.24
N SER A 360 6.50 -1.88 -7.49
CA SER A 360 5.20 -1.63 -8.17
C SER A 360 4.00 -2.27 -7.47
N PHE A 361 4.21 -3.32 -6.67
CA PHE A 361 3.17 -3.98 -5.89
C PHE A 361 3.20 -3.59 -4.41
N GLN A 362 4.06 -2.67 -4.00
CA GLN A 362 3.99 -2.07 -2.68
C GLN A 362 2.99 -0.91 -2.69
N ARG A 363 2.31 -0.72 -1.57
CA ARG A 363 1.40 0.40 -1.33
C ARG A 363 1.84 1.13 -0.07
N LEU A 364 1.60 2.44 -0.07
CA LEU A 364 1.87 3.34 1.03
C LEU A 364 0.55 3.94 1.49
N ALA A 365 0.20 3.72 2.75
CA ALA A 365 -0.95 4.35 3.38
C ALA A 365 -0.51 5.19 4.57
N ARG A 366 -0.99 6.43 4.66
CA ARG A 366 -0.79 7.25 5.85
C ARG A 366 -1.68 6.74 6.98
N VAL A 367 -1.19 6.70 8.22
CA VAL A 367 -2.00 6.27 9.37
C VAL A 367 -2.78 7.47 9.92
N PRO A 368 -4.12 7.51 9.78
CA PRO A 368 -4.91 8.64 10.24
C PRO A 368 -4.76 8.87 11.74
N GLY A 369 -4.58 10.13 12.16
CA GLY A 369 -4.42 10.49 13.57
C GLY A 369 -3.05 10.18 14.18
N SER A 370 -2.09 9.67 13.39
CA SER A 370 -0.70 9.47 13.84
C SER A 370 0.15 10.74 13.82
N TRP A 371 -0.28 11.76 13.08
CA TRP A 371 0.41 13.03 12.96
C TRP A 371 0.45 13.78 14.30
N ARG A 372 1.63 14.27 14.70
CA ARG A 372 1.85 15.04 15.93
C ARG A 372 2.94 16.08 15.74
N ASP A 373 2.77 17.26 16.35
CA ASP A 373 3.81 18.27 16.52
C ASP A 373 4.25 18.35 17.99
N TYR A 374 5.54 18.59 18.21
CA TYR A 374 6.19 18.67 19.53
C TYR A 374 6.94 19.99 19.73
#